data_AF-A0A2V9T0P5-F1
#
_entry.id   AF-A0A2V9T0P5-F1
#
_cell.length_a   1.000
_cell.length_b   1.000
_cell.length_c   1.000
_cell.angle_alpha   90.00
_cell.angle_beta   90.00
_cell.angle_gamma   90.00
#
_symmetry.space_group_name_H-M   'P 1'
#
loop_
_entity.id
_entity.type
_entity.pdbx_description
1 polymer ?
#
loop_
_entity_poly.entity_id
_entity_poly.type
_entity_poly.pdbx_seq_one_letter_code
_entity_poly.pdbx_strand_id
1 'polypeptide(L)' 'MRKNLPNFGEATTTLYRGGQPSERGFRMLAKMGINIVVDLRGSRDSERKIVTHLGMQYVALPWH' A
#
# COMPACT_ATOMS: atom_id res chain seq x y z
N MET A 1 -7.84 -2.92 13.03
CA MET A 1 -7.70 -2.56 11.60
C MET A 1 -7.20 -1.13 11.40
N ARG A 2 -7.84 -0.11 12.00
CA ARG A 2 -7.45 1.32 11.90
C ARG A 2 -5.95 1.63 12.12
N LYS A 3 -5.25 0.92 13.02
CA LYS A 3 -3.81 1.12 13.27
C LYS A 3 -2.90 0.62 12.12
N ASN A 4 -3.32 -0.40 11.37
CA ASN A 4 -2.50 -1.01 10.32
C ASN A 4 -2.80 -0.48 8.92
N LEU A 5 -4.05 -0.04 8.69
CA LEU A 5 -4.53 0.56 7.46
C LEU A 5 -5.31 1.83 7.83
N PRO A 6 -4.62 2.92 8.19
CA PRO A 6 -5.27 4.17 8.60
C PRO A 6 -6.02 4.78 7.42
N ASN A 7 -7.20 5.36 7.67
CA ASN A 7 -8.05 6.01 6.66
C ASN A 7 -8.31 5.17 5.40
N PHE A 8 -8.26 3.84 5.52
CA PHE A 8 -8.48 2.92 4.41
C PHE A 8 -9.94 2.92 3.98
N GLY A 9 -10.16 3.06 2.67
CA GLY A 9 -11.48 3.03 2.07
C GLY A 9 -11.39 2.63 0.61
N GLU A 10 -12.51 2.13 0.11
CA GLU A 10 -12.70 1.83 -1.31
C GLU A 10 -13.11 3.12 -2.03
N ALA A 11 -12.43 3.42 -3.15
CA ALA A 11 -12.80 4.50 -4.05
C ALA A 11 -13.62 3.95 -5.22
N THR A 12 -13.23 2.79 -5.74
CA THR A 12 -13.97 2.00 -6.73
C THR A 12 -13.70 0.51 -6.50
N THR A 13 -14.40 -0.36 -7.21
CA THR A 13 -14.28 -1.83 -7.11
C THR A 13 -12.85 -2.36 -7.24
N THR A 14 -11.94 -1.62 -7.89
CA THR A 14 -10.53 -2.02 -8.08
C THR A 14 -9.55 -0.99 -7.54
N LEU A 15 -10.01 0.04 -6.82
CA LEU A 15 -9.16 1.12 -6.30
C LEU A 15 -9.47 1.39 -4.84
N TYR A 16 -8.43 1.26 -4.01
CA TYR A 16 -8.47 1.61 -2.61
C TYR A 16 -7.56 2.81 -2.33
N ARG A 17 -7.93 3.58 -1.31
CA ARG A 17 -7.16 4.72 -0.81
C ARG A 17 -6.96 4.58 0.68
N GLY A 18 -5.88 5.16 1.19
CA GLY A 18 -5.58 5.11 2.61
C GLY A 18 -4.37 5.95 3.00
N GLY A 19 -4.16 6.08 4.30
CA GLY A 19 -2.90 6.56 4.84
C GLY A 19 -1.84 5.46 4.82
N GLN A 20 -0.67 5.78 5.35
CA GLN A 20 0.49 4.88 5.36
C GLN A 20 0.19 3.55 6.06
N PRO A 21 0.27 2.41 5.36
CA PRO A 21 0.16 1.11 5.98
C PRO A 21 1.31 0.82 6.94
N SER A 22 1.05 0.06 8.00
CA SER A 22 2.13 -0.61 8.75
C SER A 22 2.64 -1.82 7.96
N GLU A 23 3.73 -2.45 8.43
CA GLU A 23 4.21 -3.70 7.85
C GLU A 23 3.13 -4.81 7.85
N ARG A 24 2.35 -4.88 8.95
CA ARG A 24 1.17 -5.76 9.03
C ARG A 24 0.06 -5.30 8.07
N GLY A 25 -0.06 -4.00 7.83
CA GLY A 25 -0.96 -3.42 6.83
C GLY A 25 -0.65 -3.92 5.43
N PHE A 26 0.61 -3.90 5.00
CA PHE A 26 1.00 -4.45 3.70
C PHE A 26 0.68 -5.94 3.54
N ARG A 27 0.90 -6.74 4.59
CA ARG A 27 0.47 -8.16 4.60
C ARG A 27 -1.05 -8.32 4.45
N MET A 28 -1.84 -7.42 5.01
CA MET A 28 -3.29 -7.44 4.86
C MET A 28 -3.69 -7.10 3.42
N LEU A 29 -3.07 -6.09 2.81
CA LEU A 29 -3.32 -5.72 1.42
C LEU A 29 -3.01 -6.88 0.45
N ALA A 30 -1.89 -7.57 0.65
CA ALA A 30 -1.54 -8.74 -0.14
C ALA A 30 -2.59 -9.86 0.00
N LYS A 31 -3.05 -10.14 1.23
CA LYS A 31 -4.14 -11.12 1.49
C LYS A 31 -5.49 -10.72 0.89
N MET A 32 -5.72 -9.42 0.70
CA MET A 32 -6.91 -8.90 0.02
C MET A 32 -6.82 -9.03 -1.50
N GLY A 33 -5.67 -9.42 -2.05
CA GLY A 33 -5.44 -9.52 -3.49
C GLY A 33 -5.02 -8.22 -4.17
N ILE A 34 -4.57 -7.21 -3.40
CA ILE A 34 -4.00 -6.00 -4.01
C ILE A 34 -2.74 -6.36 -4.78
N ASN A 35 -2.66 -5.92 -6.05
CA ASN A 35 -1.50 -6.21 -6.91
C ASN A 35 -0.49 -5.05 -6.94
N ILE A 36 -0.94 -3.81 -6.76
CA ILE A 36 -0.11 -2.61 -6.92
C ILE A 36 -0.32 -1.67 -5.72
N VAL A 37 0.79 -1.20 -5.15
CA VAL A 37 0.82 -0.13 -4.15
C VAL A 37 1.43 1.11 -4.81
N VAL A 38 0.65 2.20 -4.85
CA VAL A 38 1.11 3.51 -5.33
C VAL A 38 1.43 4.40 -4.13
N ASP A 39 2.69 4.81 -3.96
CA ASP A 39 3.13 5.74 -2.92
C ASP A 39 3.26 7.15 -3.48
N LEU A 40 2.43 8.06 -2.96
CA LEU A 40 2.38 9.47 -3.37
C LEU A 40 3.43 10.35 -2.66
N ARG A 41 4.21 9.78 -1.73
CA ARG A 41 5.20 10.52 -0.92
C ARG A 41 6.63 10.37 -1.45
N GLY A 42 6.81 9.65 -2.55
CA GLY A 42 8.12 9.30 -3.11
C GLY A 42 8.62 7.90 -2.72
N SER A 43 9.80 7.52 -3.23
CA SER A 43 10.34 6.17 -3.05
C SER A 43 10.80 5.94 -1.62
N ARG A 44 10.29 4.89 -0.97
CA ARG A 44 10.74 4.42 0.35
C ARG A 44 11.24 2.98 0.23
N ASP A 45 12.56 2.79 0.27
CA ASP A 45 13.17 1.49 -0.02
C ASP A 45 12.74 0.37 0.93
N SER A 46 12.49 0.70 2.20
CA SER A 46 11.97 -0.27 3.17
C SER A 46 10.57 -0.77 2.78
N GLU A 47 9.68 0.13 2.39
CA GLU A 47 8.32 -0.20 1.96
C GLU A 47 8.33 -0.93 0.61
N ARG A 48 9.16 -0.48 -0.33
CA ARG A 48 9.39 -1.17 -1.60
C ARG A 48 9.76 -2.63 -1.37
N LYS A 49 10.76 -2.91 -0.54
CA LYS A 49 11.20 -4.28 -0.20
C LYS A 49 10.07 -5.13 0.37
N ILE A 50 9.28 -4.59 1.29
CA ILE A 50 8.15 -5.30 1.91
C ILE A 50 7.09 -5.62 0.85
N VAL A 51 6.68 -4.62 0.06
CA VAL A 51 5.64 -4.75 -0.97
C VAL A 51 6.06 -5.78 -2.02
N THR A 52 7.30 -5.70 -2.52
CA THR A 52 7.81 -6.66 -3.51
C THR A 52 7.99 -8.06 -2.94
N HIS A 53 8.41 -8.20 -1.67
CA HIS A 53 8.52 -9.51 -1.02
C HIS A 53 7.16 -10.19 -0.84
N LEU A 54 6.08 -9.40 -0.71
CA LEU A 54 4.71 -9.89 -0.62
C LEU A 54 4.07 -10.18 -2.00
N GLY A 55 4.83 -10.08 -3.09
CA GLY A 55 4.34 -10.36 -4.44
C GLY A 55 3.55 -9.22 -5.08
N MET A 56 3.59 -8.01 -4.51
CA MET A 56 2.94 -6.82 -5.04
C MET A 56 3.95 -5.92 -5.77
N GLN A 57 3.48 -5.10 -6.69
CA GLN A 57 4.28 -4.06 -7.33
C GLN A 57 4.27 -2.78 -6.48
N TYR A 58 5.44 -2.14 -6.32
CA TYR A 58 5.56 -0.83 -5.67
C TYR A 58 5.87 0.25 -6.71
N VAL A 59 4.96 1.22 -6.82
CA VAL A 59 5.06 2.35 -7.74
C VAL A 59 5.19 3.63 -6.90
N ALA A 60 6.32 4.32 -7.02
CA ALA A 60 6.51 5.63 -6.40
C ALA A 60 6.10 6.71 -7.40
N LEU A 61 5.06 7.47 -7.08
CA LEU A 61 4.58 8.61 -7.87
C LEU A 61 4.48 9.82 -6.96
N PRO A 62 5.61 10.44 -6.57
CA PRO A 62 5.60 11.63 -5.75
C PRO A 62 4.83 12.75 -6.45
N TRP A 63 3.93 13.40 -5.72
CA TRP A 63 3.41 14.72 -6.10
C TRP A 63 4.10 15.77 -5.25
N HIS A 64 4.79 16.68 -5.93
CA HIS A 64 5.40 17.89 -5.40
C HIS A 64 4.65 19.10 -5.98
#